data_AF-A0A645AHQ9-F1
#
_entry.id   AF-A0A645AHQ9-F1
#
_cell.length_a   1.000
_cell.length_b   1.000
_cell.length_c   1.000
_cell.angle_alpha   90.00
_cell.angle_beta   90.00
_cell.angle_gamma   90.00
#
_symmetry.space_group_name_H-M   'P 1'
#
loop_
_entity.id
_entity.type
_entity.pdbx_description
1 polymer ?
#
loop_
_entity_poly.entity_id
_entity_poly.type
_entity_poly.pdbx_seq_one_letter_code
_entity_poly.pdbx_strand_id
1 'polypeptide(L)' 'MTLSGKEFALMEFLFRNKNQVVNREQIAERIWGYDNDSQYNNVEVYISFLRKKIKFLEANVRIKVIRGIGYMLEEIDD' A
#
# COMPACT_ATOMS: atom_id res chain seq x y z
N MET A 1 -6.75 11.30 14.46
CA MET A 1 -5.91 10.18 13.99
C MET A 1 -4.93 10.76 12.99
N THR A 2 -3.70 11.08 13.40
CA THR A 2 -2.70 11.74 12.55
C THR A 2 -2.12 10.70 11.60
N LEU A 3 -2.32 10.85 10.29
CA LEU A 3 -1.55 10.04 9.34
C LEU A 3 -0.10 10.50 9.41
N SER A 4 0.81 9.58 9.70
CA SER A 4 2.23 9.87 9.44
C SER A 4 2.39 10.10 7.93
N GLY A 5 3.17 11.09 7.50
CA GLY A 5 3.30 11.45 6.07
C GLY A 5 3.59 10.25 5.14
N LYS A 6 4.24 9.22 5.68
CA LYS A 6 4.50 7.94 5.01
C LYS A 6 3.25 7.11 4.70
N GLU A 7 2.27 7.03 5.62
CA GLU A 7 1.00 6.32 5.37
C GLU A 7 0.22 6.99 4.24
N PHE A 8 0.18 8.32 4.25
CA PHE A 8 -0.49 9.08 3.20
C PHE A 8 0.22 8.90 1.86
N ALA A 9 1.55 8.97 1.85
CA ALA A 9 2.33 8.74 0.64
C ALA A 9 2.15 7.30 0.09
N LEU A 10 2.06 6.29 0.96
CA LEU A 10 1.77 4.90 0.56
C LEU A 10 0.39 4.81 -0.10
N MET A 11 -0.61 5.43 0.52
CA MET A 11 -1.96 5.49 -0.02
C MET A 11 -1.98 6.16 -1.37
N GLU A 12 -1.41 7.36 -1.48
CA GLU A 12 -1.34 8.10 -2.74
C GLU A 12 -0.63 7.27 -3.82
N PHE A 13 0.46 6.60 -3.47
CA PHE A 13 1.19 5.74 -4.40
C PHE A 13 0.35 4.57 -4.91
N LEU A 14 -0.37 3.88 -4.03
CA LEU A 14 -1.27 2.78 -4.43
C LEU A 14 -2.44 3.28 -5.28
N PHE A 15 -3.03 4.42 -4.93
CA PHE A 15 -4.13 5.03 -5.70
C PHE A 15 -3.67 5.52 -7.08
N ARG A 16 -2.46 6.10 -7.16
CA ARG A 16 -1.87 6.53 -8.44
C ARG A 16 -1.56 5.35 -9.35
N ASN A 17 -1.20 4.20 -8.76
CA ASN A 17 -0.94 2.94 -9.47
C ASN A 17 -2.14 1.97 -9.38
N LYS A 18 -3.38 2.50 -9.42
CA LYS A 18 -4.57 1.64 -9.41
C LYS A 18 -4.56 0.68 -10.60
N ASN A 19 -5.00 -0.55 -10.36
CA ASN A 19 -4.95 -1.69 -11.30
C ASN A 19 -3.54 -2.05 -11.79
N GLN A 20 -2.49 -1.65 -11.07
CA GLN A 20 -1.11 -2.06 -11.34
C GLN A 20 -0.52 -2.81 -10.15
N VAL A 21 0.39 -3.74 -10.44
CA VAL A 21 1.13 -4.46 -9.40
C VAL A 21 2.33 -3.60 -9.00
N VAL A 22 2.38 -3.23 -7.72
CA VAL A 22 3.51 -2.53 -7.11
C VAL A 22 4.28 -3.47 -6.18
N ASN A 23 5.58 -3.56 -6.41
CA ASN A 23 6.45 -4.45 -5.65
C ASN A 23 6.74 -3.87 -4.27
N ARG A 24 7.06 -4.74 -3.31
CA ARG A 24 7.42 -4.30 -1.95
C ARG A 24 8.64 -3.38 -1.95
N GLU A 25 9.59 -3.66 -2.84
CA GLU A 25 10.79 -2.83 -3.07
C GLU A 25 10.43 -1.43 -3.56
N GLN A 26 9.55 -1.30 -4.55
CA GLN A 26 9.13 0.01 -5.06
C GLN A 26 8.41 0.82 -3.99
N ILE A 27 7.58 0.17 -3.17
CA ILE A 27 6.91 0.82 -2.06
C ILE A 27 7.93 1.26 -1.00
N ALA A 28 8.87 0.38 -0.63
CA ALA A 28 9.92 0.68 0.33
C ALA A 28 10.76 1.88 -0.14
N GLU A 29 11.22 1.85 -1.40
CA GLU A 29 12.02 2.90 -2.02
C GLU A 29 11.26 4.24 -2.08
N ARG A 30 9.98 4.22 -2.48
CA ARG A 30 9.18 5.46 -2.60
C ARG A 30 8.92 6.14 -1.25
N ILE A 31 8.71 5.35 -0.20
CA ILE A 31 8.21 5.85 1.10
C ILE A 31 9.35 6.01 2.12
N TRP A 32 10.37 5.16 2.06
CA TRP A 32 11.51 5.13 2.98
C TRP A 32 12.87 5.37 2.30
N GLY A 33 12.98 5.23 0.97
CA GLY A 33 14.25 5.36 0.24
C GLY A 33 15.10 4.08 0.24
N TYR A 34 16.33 4.17 -0.26
CA TYR A 34 17.32 3.07 -0.36
C TYR A 34 17.88 2.59 1.00
N ASP A 35 17.24 2.92 2.12
CA ASP A 35 17.80 2.72 3.45
C ASP A 35 17.13 1.53 4.16
N ASN A 36 17.83 0.39 4.11
CA ASN A 36 17.74 -0.82 4.95
C ASN A 36 16.67 -1.90 4.68
N ASP A 37 17.08 -3.15 4.95
CA ASP A 37 16.30 -4.40 4.87
C ASP A 37 15.11 -4.45 5.84
N SER A 38 15.16 -3.70 6.94
CA SER A 38 14.07 -3.65 7.93
C SER A 38 12.80 -2.92 7.45
N GLN A 39 12.81 -2.33 6.25
CA GLN A 39 11.65 -1.61 5.72
C GLN A 39 10.60 -2.53 5.10
N TYR A 40 10.95 -3.74 4.67
CA TYR A 40 9.97 -4.68 4.09
C TYR A 40 8.86 -5.06 5.08
N ASN A 41 9.22 -5.31 6.35
CA ASN A 41 8.24 -5.56 7.40
C ASN A 41 7.33 -4.34 7.64
N ASN A 42 7.85 -3.12 7.49
CA ASN A 42 7.04 -1.91 7.63
C ASN A 42 5.99 -1.82 6.52
N VAL A 43 6.32 -2.17 5.26
CA VAL A 43 5.34 -2.18 4.16
C VAL A 43 4.13 -3.05 4.49
N GLU A 44 4.34 -4.27 5.00
CA GLU A 44 3.26 -5.19 5.34
C GLU A 44 2.32 -4.65 6.43
N VAL A 45 2.90 -4.03 7.45
CA VAL A 45 2.17 -3.39 8.54
C VAL A 45 1.32 -2.23 8.02
N TYR A 46 1.92 -1.36 7.20
CA TYR A 46 1.23 -0.20 6.64
C TYR A 46 0.13 -0.59 5.65
N ILE A 47 0.35 -1.61 4.81
CA ILE A 47 -0.69 -2.18 3.94
C ILE A 47 -1.86 -2.71 4.77
N SER A 48 -1.57 -3.39 5.88
CA SER A 48 -2.61 -3.89 6.79
C SER A 48 -3.42 -2.76 7.42
N PHE A 49 -2.78 -1.66 7.80
CA PHE A 49 -3.48 -0.45 8.25
C PHE A 49 -4.31 0.18 7.15
N LEU A 50 -3.79 0.28 5.93
CA LEU A 50 -4.50 0.85 4.79
C LEU A 50 -5.75 0.04 4.46
N ARG A 51 -5.65 -1.29 4.47
CA ARG A 51 -6.81 -2.18 4.28
C ARG A 51 -7.91 -1.94 5.30
N LYS A 52 -7.55 -1.75 6.58
CA LYS A 52 -8.52 -1.42 7.63
C LYS A 52 -9.17 -0.05 7.37
N LYS A 53 -8.40 0.95 6.97
CA LYS A 53 -8.91 2.30 6.63
C LYS A 53 -9.83 2.26 5.41
N ILE A 54 -9.43 1.62 4.32
CA ILE A 54 -10.24 1.46 3.10
C ILE A 54 -11.57 0.76 3.43
N LYS A 55 -11.51 -0.33 4.22
CA LYS A 55 -12.72 -1.03 4.69
C LYS A 55 -13.61 -0.13 5.56
N PHE A 56 -13.02 0.70 6.41
CA PHE A 56 -13.75 1.64 7.25
C PHE A 56 -14.38 2.79 6.46
N LEU A 57 -13.75 3.21 5.36
CA LEU A 57 -14.24 4.25 4.45
C LEU A 57 -15.29 3.73 3.46
N GLU A 58 -15.61 2.43 3.49
CA GLU A 58 -16.53 1.77 2.54
C GLU A 58 -16.17 2.10 1.07
N ALA A 59 -14.88 2.24 0.79
CA ALA A 59 -14.43 2.58 -0.54
C ALA A 59 -14.52 1.35 -1.46
N ASN A 60 -14.92 1.57 -2.72
CA ASN A 60 -15.00 0.54 -3.78
C ASN A 60 -13.62 0.12 -4.30
N VAL A 61 -12.62 0.02 -3.43
CA VAL A 61 -11.28 -0.42 -3.78
C VAL A 61 -10.79 -1.46 -2.79
N ARG A 62 -9.95 -2.38 -3.25
CA ARG A 62 -9.36 -3.44 -2.44
C ARG A 62 -7.88 -3.58 -2.74
N ILE A 63 -7.09 -3.74 -1.68
CA ILE A 63 -5.69 -4.13 -1.83
C ILE A 63 -5.61 -5.66 -1.88
N LYS A 64 -5.19 -6.19 -3.02
CA LYS A 64 -4.87 -7.59 -3.26
C LYS A 64 -3.37 -7.85 -3.09
N VAL A 65 -3.06 -8.99 -2.52
CA VAL A 65 -1.67 -9.46 -2.35
C VAL A 65 -1.38 -10.43 -3.48
N ILE A 66 -0.39 -10.13 -4.30
CA ILE A 66 0.11 -10.99 -5.37
C ILE A 66 1.35 -11.71 -4.82
N ARG A 67 1.19 -12.99 -4.45
CA ARG A 67 2.27 -13.80 -3.87
C ARG A 67 3.50 -13.77 -4.78
N GLY A 68 4.66 -13.44 -4.21
CA GLY A 68 5.94 -13.41 -4.93
C GLY A 68 6.19 -12.17 -5.78
N ILE A 69 5.21 -11.26 -5.93
CA ILE A 69 5.36 -10.06 -6.76
C ILE A 69 5.15 -8.80 -5.92
N GLY A 70 4.00 -8.65 -5.26
CA GLY A 70 3.71 -7.42 -4.50
C GLY A 70 2.25 -7.22 -4.16
N TYR A 71 1.80 -5.97 -4.26
CA TYR A 71 0.44 -5.54 -3.94
C TYR A 71 -0.20 -4.89 -5.15
N MET A 72 -1.52 -5.01 -5.27
CA MET A 72 -2.30 -4.35 -6.31
C MET A 72 -3.53 -3.73 -5.67
N LEU A 73 -3.82 -2.49 -6.02
CA LEU A 73 -5.09 -1.85 -5.68
C LEU A 73 -6.04 -2.08 -6.85
N GLU A 74 -7.12 -2.83 -6.64
CA GLU A 74 -8.17 -3.05 -7.64
C GLU A 74 -9.46 -2.37 -7.20
N GLU A 75 -10.23 -1.87 -8.16
CA GLU A 75 -11.59 -1.40 -7.92
C GLU A 75 -12.52 -2.62 -7.77
N ILE A 76 -13.40 -2.59 -6.77
CA ILE A 76 -14.46 -3.58 -6.62
C ILE A 76 -15.63 -3.06 -7.44
N ASP A 77 -15.69 -3.46 -8.70
CA ASP A 77 -16.90 -3.31 -9.53
C ASP A 77 -17.85 -4.45 -9.13
N ASP A 78 -19.05 -4.10 -8.66
CA ASP A 78 -20.13 -5.02 -8.32
C ASP A 78 -20.93 -5.41 -9.58
#